data_AF-A0A8T6SLL4-F1
#
_entry.id   AF-A0A8T6SLL4-F1
#
_cell.length_a   1.000
_cell.length_b   1.000
_cell.length_c   1.000
_cell.angle_alpha   90.00
_cell.angle_beta   90.00
_cell.angle_gamma   90.00
#
_symmetry.space_group_name_H-M   'P 1'
#
loop_
_entity.id
_entity.type
_entity.pdbx_description
1 polymer ?
#
loop_
_entity_poly.entity_id
_entity_poly.type
_entity_poly.pdbx_seq_one_letter_code
_entity_poly.pdbx_strand_id
1 'polypeptide(L)'
;HSWEGCVITWPLAHGSQPRGTQLSLRDVQLLQNPSITARYFAFQDTRTNITQVVLYWYENALFNTGSSQEQKNVKISLITFADNPEDIHSVEEQLLPFGEAIANYWQPIKTWSQIVTLISQNGINLIAITTALLIIILSYQAIKNRDKKRSNMEAYNKLALKEEKLILQAAHQAAKEDKPTSIAIASSYRKLTGKPIELNMLLQKLDQARQAGLIEKEIANREDEPILTWKTQISPSESSILRKIVSSIRNKPPFK
;
A
#
# COMPACT_ATOMS: atom_id res chain seq x y z
N HIS A 1 39.25 -12.59 -7.36
CA HIS A 1 40.56 -12.98 -7.93
C HIS A 1 40.66 -12.52 -9.37
N SER A 2 41.70 -11.76 -9.70
CA SER A 2 41.96 -11.22 -11.03
C SER A 2 42.70 -12.22 -11.93
N TRP A 3 42.64 -12.02 -13.24
CA TRP A 3 43.20 -12.98 -14.21
C TRP A 3 44.73 -12.94 -14.26
N GLU A 4 45.30 -11.74 -14.29
CA GLU A 4 46.73 -11.49 -14.18
C GLU A 4 47.31 -12.03 -12.87
N GLY A 5 46.52 -11.96 -11.79
CA GLY A 5 46.87 -12.57 -10.51
C GLY A 5 47.09 -14.07 -10.63
N CYS A 6 46.21 -14.78 -11.34
CA CYS A 6 46.30 -16.23 -11.52
C CYS A 6 47.37 -16.65 -12.55
N VAL A 7 47.52 -15.88 -13.64
CA VAL A 7 48.39 -16.26 -14.77
C VAL A 7 49.85 -15.86 -14.51
N ILE A 8 50.08 -14.73 -13.84
CA ILE A 8 51.40 -14.10 -13.71
C ILE A 8 51.81 -14.02 -12.24
N THR A 9 51.06 -13.30 -11.41
CA THR A 9 51.50 -12.95 -10.05
C THR A 9 51.62 -14.17 -9.15
N TRP A 10 50.65 -15.10 -9.21
CA TRP A 10 50.60 -16.25 -8.32
C TRP A 10 51.74 -17.25 -8.56
N PRO A 11 52.05 -17.67 -9.81
CA PRO A 11 53.25 -18.46 -10.08
C PRO A 11 54.53 -17.80 -9.57
N LEU A 12 54.73 -16.50 -9.86
CA LEU A 12 55.93 -15.77 -9.43
C LEU A 12 56.08 -15.73 -7.91
N ALA A 13 54.99 -15.44 -7.18
CA ALA A 13 54.98 -15.42 -5.73
C ALA A 13 55.33 -16.78 -5.08
N HIS A 14 55.16 -17.87 -5.83
CA HIS A 14 55.48 -19.24 -5.41
C HIS A 14 56.74 -19.79 -6.09
N GLY A 15 57.61 -18.91 -6.61
CA GLY A 15 58.90 -19.29 -7.20
C GLY A 15 58.81 -20.03 -8.54
N SER A 16 57.64 -20.03 -9.18
CA SER A 16 57.42 -20.63 -10.50
C SER A 16 57.42 -19.58 -11.61
N GLN A 17 57.70 -20.00 -12.83
CA GLN A 17 57.60 -19.12 -14.01
C GLN A 17 56.12 -18.75 -14.30
N PRO A 18 55.85 -17.54 -14.82
CA PRO A 18 54.51 -17.17 -15.29
C PRO A 18 53.97 -18.16 -16.31
N ARG A 19 52.65 -18.39 -16.27
CA ARG A 19 51.96 -19.28 -17.23
C ARG A 19 51.65 -18.59 -18.55
N GLY A 20 51.79 -17.28 -18.61
CA GLY A 20 51.56 -16.51 -19.82
C GLY A 20 52.43 -15.26 -19.88
N THR A 21 52.79 -14.86 -21.09
CA THR A 21 53.42 -13.59 -21.40
C THR A 21 52.34 -12.54 -21.61
N GLN A 22 52.36 -11.47 -20.80
CA GLN A 22 51.40 -10.38 -20.94
C GLN A 22 51.61 -9.64 -22.27
N LEU A 23 50.56 -9.53 -23.07
CA LEU A 23 50.54 -8.75 -24.30
C LEU A 23 49.87 -7.39 -24.09
N SER A 24 48.76 -7.36 -23.35
CA SER A 24 48.04 -6.12 -23.03
C SER A 24 47.29 -6.26 -21.70
N LEU A 25 47.27 -5.18 -20.92
CA LEU A 25 46.49 -5.09 -19.68
C LEU A 25 46.01 -3.65 -19.53
N ARG A 26 44.70 -3.42 -19.67
CA ARG A 26 44.11 -2.09 -19.56
C ARG A 26 42.68 -2.12 -19.05
N ASP A 27 42.22 -0.98 -18.55
CA ASP A 27 40.82 -0.78 -18.22
C ASP A 27 40.07 -0.25 -19.45
N VAL A 28 38.87 -0.78 -19.67
CA VAL A 28 37.97 -0.39 -20.77
C VAL A 28 36.59 -0.11 -20.19
N GLN A 29 36.00 1.01 -20.57
CA GLN A 29 34.68 1.39 -20.11
C GLN A 29 33.61 0.68 -20.94
N LEU A 30 32.76 -0.13 -20.29
CA LEU A 30 31.63 -0.81 -20.92
C LEU A 30 30.38 0.06 -20.96
N LEU A 31 30.11 0.79 -19.88
CA LEU A 31 28.97 1.72 -19.78
C LEU A 31 29.43 3.02 -19.12
N GLN A 32 28.80 4.13 -19.50
CA GLN A 32 29.07 5.44 -18.91
C GLN A 32 28.10 5.78 -17.77
N ASN A 33 26.87 5.27 -17.81
CA ASN A 33 25.86 5.57 -16.80
C ASN A 33 24.92 4.37 -16.52
N PRO A 34 25.04 3.69 -15.36
CA PRO A 34 26.12 3.87 -14.38
C PRO A 34 27.46 3.40 -14.96
N SER A 35 28.56 4.03 -14.55
CA SER A 35 29.88 3.70 -15.08
C SER A 35 30.28 2.27 -14.72
N ILE A 36 30.49 1.43 -15.74
CA ILE A 36 31.05 0.09 -15.58
C ILE A 36 32.37 0.03 -16.33
N THR A 37 33.43 -0.29 -15.60
CA THR A 37 34.76 -0.50 -16.16
C THR A 37 35.11 -1.98 -16.10
N ALA A 38 35.43 -2.55 -17.25
CA ALA A 38 36.00 -3.88 -17.36
C ALA A 38 37.52 -3.81 -17.48
N ARG A 39 38.17 -4.90 -17.08
CA ARG A 39 39.58 -5.13 -17.32
C ARG A 39 39.73 -5.97 -18.59
N TYR A 40 40.47 -5.44 -19.54
CA TYR A 40 40.96 -6.14 -20.71
C TYR A 40 42.35 -6.71 -20.42
N PHE A 41 42.53 -8.00 -20.62
CA PHE A 41 43.78 -8.71 -20.41
C PHE A 41 44.03 -9.69 -21.55
N ALA A 42 45.09 -9.45 -22.31
CA ALA A 42 45.56 -10.34 -23.36
C ALA A 42 46.93 -10.91 -22.99
N PHE A 43 47.09 -12.22 -23.12
CA PHE A 43 48.34 -12.91 -22.85
C PHE A 43 48.54 -14.09 -23.79
N GLN A 44 49.80 -14.45 -24.02
CA GLN A 44 50.15 -15.67 -24.74
C GLN A 44 50.55 -16.75 -23.74
N ASP A 45 49.90 -17.91 -23.77
CA ASP A 45 50.26 -19.04 -22.90
C ASP A 45 51.66 -19.56 -23.27
N THR A 46 52.55 -19.67 -22.28
CA THR A 46 53.96 -20.03 -22.51
C THR A 46 54.17 -21.49 -22.88
N ARG A 47 53.16 -22.35 -22.72
CA ARG A 47 53.22 -23.78 -23.03
C ARG A 47 52.62 -24.11 -24.39
N THR A 48 51.52 -23.44 -24.75
CA THR A 48 50.77 -23.74 -25.97
C THR A 48 51.00 -22.71 -27.08
N ASN A 49 51.61 -21.56 -26.76
CA ASN A 49 51.75 -20.40 -27.63
C ASN A 49 50.41 -19.81 -28.13
N ILE A 50 49.29 -20.23 -27.54
CA ILE A 50 47.97 -19.70 -27.89
C ILE A 50 47.78 -18.34 -27.22
N THR A 51 47.32 -17.37 -28.00
CA THR A 51 46.93 -16.06 -27.48
C THR A 51 45.52 -16.09 -26.93
N GLN A 52 45.37 -15.71 -25.66
CA GLN A 52 44.10 -15.62 -24.97
C GLN A 52 43.78 -14.17 -24.67
N VAL A 53 42.54 -13.80 -24.91
CA VAL A 53 42.00 -12.47 -24.62
C VAL A 53 40.84 -12.62 -23.65
N VAL A 54 40.92 -11.87 -22.55
CA VAL A 54 39.94 -11.90 -21.48
C VAL A 54 39.44 -10.50 -21.20
N LEU A 55 38.12 -10.31 -21.31
CA LEU A 55 37.43 -9.11 -20.87
C LEU A 55 36.59 -9.48 -19.64
N TYR A 56 36.89 -8.87 -18.49
CA TYR A 56 36.20 -9.23 -17.26
C TYR A 56 35.92 -8.03 -16.35
N TRP A 57 34.86 -8.12 -15.57
CA TRP A 57 34.49 -7.10 -14.59
C TRP A 57 33.81 -7.75 -13.39
N TYR A 58 33.58 -6.94 -12.36
CA TYR A 58 32.93 -7.37 -11.14
C TYR A 58 31.61 -6.65 -10.97
N GLU A 59 30.63 -7.40 -10.53
CA GLU A 59 29.30 -6.91 -10.21
C GLU A 59 28.87 -7.42 -8.85
N ASN A 60 27.81 -6.81 -8.34
CA ASN A 60 27.18 -7.24 -7.13
C ASN A 60 25.68 -7.38 -7.35
N ALA A 61 25.12 -8.53 -6.96
CA ALA A 61 23.70 -8.82 -7.10
C ALA A 61 23.19 -9.74 -5.99
N LEU A 62 21.89 -9.68 -5.71
CA LEU A 62 21.22 -10.65 -4.84
C LEU A 62 21.01 -11.97 -5.57
N PHE A 63 21.36 -13.06 -4.90
CA PHE A 63 21.06 -14.42 -5.33
C PHE A 63 20.19 -15.10 -4.28
N ASN A 64 19.25 -15.92 -4.75
CA ASN A 64 18.50 -16.79 -3.87
C ASN A 64 19.38 -17.99 -3.47
N THR A 65 19.72 -18.10 -2.19
CA THR A 65 20.48 -19.23 -1.63
C THR A 65 19.54 -20.34 -1.10
N GLY A 66 18.26 -20.28 -1.45
CA GLY A 66 17.21 -21.23 -1.04
C GLY A 66 16.54 -20.82 0.26
N SER A 67 17.33 -20.48 1.28
CA SER A 67 16.82 -20.04 2.59
C SER A 67 16.72 -18.51 2.72
N SER A 68 17.49 -17.76 1.94
CA SER A 68 17.49 -16.29 1.98
C SER A 68 17.94 -15.68 0.65
N GLN A 69 17.73 -14.37 0.50
CA GLN A 69 18.40 -13.61 -0.55
C GLN A 69 19.69 -13.03 0.00
N GLU A 70 20.81 -13.36 -0.65
CA GLU A 70 22.12 -12.92 -0.21
C GLU A 70 22.82 -12.11 -1.29
N GLN A 71 23.46 -11.04 -0.85
CA GLN A 71 24.26 -10.20 -1.73
C GLN A 71 25.59 -10.90 -2.03
N LYS A 72 25.86 -11.17 -3.32
CA LYS A 72 27.08 -11.84 -3.77
C LYS A 72 27.84 -11.00 -4.78
N ASN A 73 29.15 -11.11 -4.73
CA ASN A 73 30.05 -10.54 -5.73
C ASN A 73 30.18 -11.53 -6.89
N VAL A 74 29.89 -11.06 -8.10
CA VAL A 74 29.91 -11.83 -9.34
C VAL A 74 31.10 -11.36 -10.16
N LYS A 75 31.91 -12.29 -10.64
CA LYS A 75 32.92 -12.00 -11.67
C LYS A 75 32.36 -12.48 -13.00
N ILE A 76 32.20 -11.56 -13.95
CA ILE A 76 31.80 -11.87 -15.32
C ILE A 76 33.08 -11.86 -16.17
N SER A 77 33.28 -12.87 -17.01
CA SER A 77 34.46 -12.99 -17.86
C SER A 77 34.06 -13.51 -19.23
N LEU A 78 34.44 -12.77 -20.26
CA LEU A 78 34.41 -13.19 -21.65
C LEU A 78 35.82 -13.59 -22.06
N ILE A 79 35.96 -14.80 -22.57
CA ILE A 79 37.26 -15.38 -22.94
C ILE A 79 37.16 -15.80 -24.38
N THR A 80 38.16 -15.41 -25.16
CA THR A 80 38.32 -15.85 -26.54
C THR A 80 39.80 -16.06 -26.85
N PHE A 81 40.06 -16.68 -28.00
CA PHE A 81 41.39 -17.01 -28.47
C PHE A 81 41.66 -16.24 -29.74
N ALA A 82 42.87 -15.71 -29.88
CA ALA A 82 43.34 -15.07 -31.10
C ALA A 82 44.32 -16.00 -31.81
N ASP A 83 44.20 -16.10 -33.14
CA ASP A 83 45.11 -16.89 -33.96
C ASP A 83 46.52 -16.32 -33.92
N ASN A 84 46.66 -14.99 -33.95
CA ASN A 84 47.95 -14.29 -33.80
C ASN A 84 47.92 -13.23 -32.68
N PRO A 85 49.06 -12.96 -32.02
CA PRO A 85 49.18 -11.89 -31.02
C PRO A 85 48.85 -10.48 -31.54
N GLU A 86 48.98 -10.24 -32.84
CA GLU A 86 48.72 -8.95 -33.48
C GLU A 86 47.21 -8.66 -33.60
N ASP A 87 46.38 -9.72 -33.60
CA ASP A 87 44.93 -9.62 -33.81
C ASP A 87 44.17 -9.20 -32.54
N ILE A 88 44.86 -9.00 -31.41
CA ILE A 88 44.24 -8.71 -30.11
C ILE A 88 43.31 -7.49 -30.14
N HIS A 89 43.62 -6.46 -30.94
CA HIS A 89 42.77 -5.28 -31.07
C HIS A 89 41.46 -5.57 -31.82
N SER A 90 41.51 -6.37 -32.89
CA SER A 90 40.31 -6.80 -33.61
C SER A 90 39.41 -7.68 -32.72
N VAL A 91 40.03 -8.54 -31.92
CA VAL A 91 39.32 -9.37 -30.95
C VAL A 91 38.65 -8.54 -29.87
N GLU A 92 39.30 -7.48 -29.38
CA GLU A 92 38.71 -6.54 -28.44
C GLU A 92 37.47 -5.85 -29.02
N GLU A 93 37.54 -5.33 -30.25
CA GLU A 93 36.41 -4.70 -30.93
C GLU A 93 35.21 -5.65 -31.07
N GLN A 94 35.45 -6.96 -31.20
CA GLN A 94 34.39 -7.98 -31.22
C GLN A 94 33.84 -8.28 -29.82
N LEU A 95 34.68 -8.29 -28.78
CA LEU A 95 34.26 -8.61 -27.40
C LEU A 95 33.50 -7.47 -26.72
N LEU A 96 33.84 -6.22 -27.01
CA LEU A 96 33.25 -5.06 -26.35
C LEU A 96 31.72 -4.98 -26.49
N PRO A 97 31.11 -5.20 -27.68
CA PRO A 97 29.66 -5.24 -27.82
C PRO A 97 28.98 -6.29 -26.94
N PHE A 98 29.60 -7.47 -26.76
CA PHE A 98 29.06 -8.49 -25.85
C PHE A 98 29.18 -8.06 -24.40
N GLY A 99 30.32 -7.47 -24.02
CA GLY A 99 30.53 -6.91 -22.68
C GLY A 99 29.47 -5.86 -22.35
N GLU A 100 29.24 -4.92 -23.27
CA GLU A 100 28.23 -3.87 -23.16
C GLU A 100 26.81 -4.44 -23.07
N ALA A 101 26.45 -5.40 -23.95
CA ALA A 101 25.13 -6.03 -23.93
C ALA A 101 24.85 -6.76 -22.61
N ILE A 102 25.83 -7.51 -22.09
CA ILE A 102 25.72 -8.18 -20.79
C ILE A 102 25.62 -7.15 -19.67
N ALA A 103 26.48 -6.14 -19.66
CA ALA A 103 26.44 -5.08 -18.64
C ALA A 103 25.08 -4.38 -18.60
N ASN A 104 24.49 -4.09 -19.77
CA ASN A 104 23.15 -3.52 -19.90
C ASN A 104 22.06 -4.47 -19.37
N TYR A 105 22.10 -5.75 -19.74
CA TYR A 105 21.14 -6.75 -19.26
C TYR A 105 21.15 -6.88 -17.73
N TRP A 106 22.31 -6.72 -17.09
CA TRP A 106 22.45 -6.81 -15.64
C TRP A 106 21.92 -5.57 -14.90
N GLN A 107 21.81 -4.39 -15.52
CA GLN A 107 21.38 -3.17 -14.84
C GLN A 107 20.04 -3.31 -14.11
N PRO A 108 18.94 -3.77 -14.75
CA PRO A 108 17.65 -3.87 -14.08
C PRO A 108 17.68 -4.86 -12.90
N ILE A 109 18.44 -5.95 -13.03
CA ILE A 109 18.59 -6.96 -11.98
C ILE A 109 19.19 -6.33 -10.72
N LYS A 110 20.17 -5.45 -10.87
CA LYS A 110 20.79 -4.74 -9.75
C LYS A 110 19.85 -3.71 -9.11
N THR A 111 19.08 -2.97 -9.91
CA THR A 111 18.13 -1.98 -9.37
C THR A 111 17.03 -2.65 -8.56
N TRP A 112 16.44 -3.73 -9.07
CA TRP A 112 15.46 -4.52 -8.33
C TRP A 112 16.08 -5.16 -7.09
N SER A 113 17.32 -5.64 -7.19
CA SER A 113 18.05 -6.19 -6.06
C SER A 113 18.20 -5.18 -4.90
N GLN A 114 18.51 -3.91 -5.18
CA GLN A 114 18.62 -2.89 -4.14
C GLN A 114 17.27 -2.58 -3.48
N ILE A 115 16.19 -2.53 -4.26
CA ILE A 115 14.83 -2.34 -3.74
C ILE A 115 14.44 -3.50 -2.83
N VAL A 116 14.73 -4.74 -3.23
CA VAL A 116 14.43 -5.93 -2.42
C VAL A 116 15.25 -5.95 -1.13
N THR A 117 16.53 -5.59 -1.17
CA THR A 117 17.35 -5.44 0.05
C THR A 117 16.73 -4.39 0.99
N LEU A 118 16.34 -3.23 0.47
CA LEU A 118 15.76 -2.16 1.27
C LEU A 118 14.45 -2.60 1.95
N ILE A 119 13.58 -3.30 1.21
CA ILE A 119 12.32 -3.88 1.72
C ILE A 119 12.60 -4.95 2.76
N SER A 120 13.55 -5.85 2.52
CA SER A 120 13.89 -6.95 3.44
C SER A 120 14.48 -6.43 4.76
N GLN A 121 15.40 -5.46 4.69
CA GLN A 121 16.05 -4.89 5.87
C GLN A 121 15.12 -3.98 6.68
N ASN A 122 14.24 -3.23 6.01
CA ASN A 122 13.35 -2.25 6.66
C ASN A 122 11.89 -2.72 6.74
N GLY A 123 11.61 -4.00 6.49
CA GLY A 123 10.24 -4.52 6.41
C GLY A 123 9.43 -4.22 7.66
N ILE A 124 10.03 -4.35 8.84
CA ILE A 124 9.40 -4.01 10.13
C ILE A 124 9.06 -2.52 10.21
N ASN A 125 9.96 -1.63 9.79
CA ASN A 125 9.73 -0.18 9.80
C ASN A 125 8.62 0.22 8.83
N LEU A 126 8.59 -0.38 7.64
CA LEU A 126 7.54 -0.16 6.64
C LEU A 126 6.17 -0.58 7.18
N ILE A 127 6.08 -1.78 7.77
CA ILE A 127 4.84 -2.28 8.40
C ILE A 127 4.40 -1.35 9.54
N ALA A 128 5.33 -0.89 10.37
CA ALA A 128 5.03 0.02 11.47
C ALA A 128 4.46 1.36 10.97
N ILE A 129 5.07 1.95 9.93
CA ILE A 129 4.60 3.22 9.32
C ILE A 129 3.18 3.05 8.75
N THR A 130 2.93 1.99 7.97
CA THR A 130 1.62 1.75 7.37
C THR A 130 0.54 1.51 8.44
N THR A 131 0.90 0.77 9.50
CA THR A 131 -0.02 0.49 10.61
C THR A 131 -0.33 1.76 11.39
N ALA A 132 0.68 2.59 11.67
CA ALA A 132 0.48 3.88 12.34
C ALA A 132 -0.43 4.81 11.54
N LEU A 133 -0.24 4.90 10.22
CA LEU A 133 -1.11 5.69 9.34
C LEU A 133 -2.57 5.21 9.37
N LEU A 134 -2.79 3.90 9.34
CA LEU A 134 -4.13 3.33 9.46
C LEU A 134 -4.78 3.66 10.81
N ILE A 135 -4.02 3.53 11.91
CA ILE A 135 -4.49 3.89 13.25
C ILE A 135 -4.88 5.38 13.29
N ILE A 136 -4.05 6.28 12.75
CA ILE A 136 -4.34 7.71 12.70
C ILE A 136 -5.63 7.99 11.93
N ILE A 137 -5.82 7.37 10.77
CA ILE A 137 -7.03 7.55 9.95
C ILE A 137 -8.27 7.06 10.71
N LEU A 138 -8.20 5.87 11.30
CA LEU A 138 -9.31 5.30 12.07
C LEU A 138 -9.63 6.14 13.32
N SER A 139 -8.61 6.60 14.04
CA SER A 139 -8.79 7.51 15.18
C SER A 139 -9.43 8.82 14.77
N TYR A 140 -8.99 9.41 13.66
CA TYR A 140 -9.58 10.64 13.13
C TYR A 140 -11.05 10.44 12.75
N GLN A 141 -11.38 9.35 12.07
CA GLN A 141 -12.77 9.01 11.74
C GLN A 141 -13.62 8.79 12.99
N ALA A 142 -13.08 8.12 14.01
CA ALA A 142 -13.78 7.89 15.28
C ALA A 142 -14.07 9.21 16.03
N ILE A 143 -13.09 10.12 16.07
CA ILE A 143 -13.25 11.46 16.68
C ILE A 143 -14.32 12.26 15.92
N LYS A 144 -14.21 12.34 14.60
CA LYS A 144 -15.19 13.04 13.75
C LYS A 144 -16.62 12.49 13.92
N ASN A 145 -16.75 11.16 13.99
CA ASN A 145 -18.04 10.52 14.24
C ASN A 145 -18.59 10.82 15.64
N ARG A 146 -17.72 10.88 16.66
CA ARG A 146 -18.12 11.26 18.02
C ARG A 146 -18.60 12.70 18.08
N ASP A 147 -17.90 13.62 17.42
CA ASP A 147 -18.28 15.04 17.35
C ASP A 147 -19.61 15.21 16.59
N LYS A 148 -19.80 14.52 15.45
CA LYS A 148 -21.08 14.51 14.72
C LYS A 148 -22.23 14.04 15.62
N LYS A 149 -22.04 12.95 16.37
CA LYS A 149 -23.05 12.45 17.33
C LYS A 149 -23.35 13.47 18.43
N ARG A 150 -22.32 14.13 18.97
CA ARG A 150 -22.48 15.16 20.00
C ARG A 150 -23.27 16.36 19.49
N SER A 151 -22.90 16.93 18.35
CA SER A 151 -23.61 18.06 17.74
C SER A 151 -25.06 17.71 17.42
N ASN A 152 -25.31 16.51 16.89
CA ASN A 152 -26.67 16.02 16.63
C ASN A 152 -27.49 15.91 17.93
N MET A 153 -26.88 15.49 19.03
CA MET A 153 -27.54 15.42 20.33
C MET A 153 -27.84 16.80 20.92
N GLU A 154 -26.93 17.76 20.75
CA GLU A 154 -27.15 19.15 21.14
C GLU A 154 -28.31 19.77 20.34
N ALA A 155 -28.36 19.52 19.03
CA ALA A 155 -29.46 19.95 18.17
C ALA A 155 -30.79 19.28 18.56
N TYR A 156 -30.79 17.97 18.87
CA TYR A 156 -31.96 17.26 19.39
C TYR A 156 -32.48 17.87 20.70
N ASN A 157 -31.58 18.19 21.63
CA ASN A 157 -31.96 18.77 22.92
C ASN A 157 -32.57 20.16 22.77
N LYS A 158 -32.05 20.97 21.81
CA LYS A 158 -32.55 22.31 21.46
C LYS A 158 -33.90 22.33 20.73
N LEU A 159 -34.41 21.19 20.25
CA LEU A 159 -35.77 21.13 19.72
C LEU A 159 -36.77 21.57 20.79
N ALA A 160 -37.35 22.75 20.60
CA ALA A 160 -38.24 23.40 21.54
C ALA A 160 -39.62 22.71 21.60
N LEU A 161 -40.03 22.04 20.52
CA LEU A 161 -41.33 21.41 20.39
C LEU A 161 -41.28 19.93 20.79
N LYS A 162 -42.10 19.57 21.78
CA LYS A 162 -42.27 18.19 22.26
C LYS A 162 -42.70 17.22 21.14
N GLU A 163 -43.45 17.72 20.17
CA GLU A 163 -43.94 16.96 19.01
C GLU A 163 -42.81 16.55 18.06
N GLU A 164 -41.81 17.41 17.85
CA GLU A 164 -40.66 17.11 16.98
C GLU A 164 -39.78 16.01 17.58
N LYS A 165 -39.63 16.01 18.91
CA LYS A 165 -38.94 14.93 19.64
C LYS A 165 -39.69 13.59 19.52
N LEU A 166 -41.03 13.62 19.52
CA LEU A 166 -41.87 12.42 19.38
C LEU A 166 -41.82 11.84 17.97
N ILE A 167 -41.73 12.67 16.93
CA ILE A 167 -41.54 12.22 15.53
C ILE A 167 -40.19 11.51 15.36
N LEU A 168 -39.11 12.08 15.92
CA LEU A 168 -37.79 11.44 15.88
C LEU A 168 -37.74 10.12 16.67
N GLN A 169 -38.47 10.04 17.77
CA GLN A 169 -38.61 8.80 18.54
C GLN A 169 -39.40 7.74 17.76
N ALA A 170 -40.48 8.13 17.09
CA ALA A 170 -41.24 7.24 16.22
C ALA A 170 -40.38 6.70 15.07
N ALA A 171 -39.52 7.56 14.50
CA ALA A 171 -38.54 7.16 13.47
C ALA A 171 -37.51 6.16 14.01
N HIS A 172 -36.97 6.39 15.22
CA HIS A 172 -36.06 5.44 15.86
C HIS A 172 -36.72 4.08 16.13
N GLN A 173 -37.98 4.08 16.58
CA GLN A 173 -38.70 2.85 16.89
C GLN A 173 -39.05 2.06 15.63
N ALA A 174 -39.49 2.75 14.56
CA ALA A 174 -39.72 2.13 13.26
C ALA A 174 -38.43 1.51 12.66
N ALA A 175 -37.27 2.15 12.87
CA ALA A 175 -35.98 1.61 12.46
C ALA A 175 -35.57 0.36 13.28
N LYS A 176 -35.90 0.28 14.58
CA LYS A 176 -35.68 -0.93 15.40
C LYS A 176 -36.55 -2.12 14.98
N GLU A 177 -37.72 -1.84 14.41
CA GLU A 177 -38.66 -2.85 13.89
C GLU A 177 -38.36 -3.20 12.41
N ASP A 178 -37.18 -2.83 11.89
CA ASP A 178 -36.72 -3.07 10.51
C ASP A 178 -37.69 -2.56 9.41
N LYS A 179 -38.42 -1.49 9.74
CA LYS A 179 -39.39 -0.83 8.86
C LYS A 179 -39.30 0.70 8.99
N PRO A 180 -38.18 1.36 8.64
CA PRO A 180 -38.04 2.81 8.73
C PRO A 180 -38.76 3.59 7.59
N THR A 181 -39.93 3.13 7.13
CA THR A 181 -40.72 3.82 6.08
C THR A 181 -41.64 4.87 6.70
N SER A 182 -42.00 5.92 5.94
CA SER A 182 -42.87 7.00 6.46
C SER A 182 -44.21 6.50 7.02
N ILE A 183 -44.76 5.42 6.47
CA ILE A 183 -46.01 4.78 6.95
C ILE A 183 -45.79 4.13 8.32
N ALA A 184 -44.70 3.38 8.47
CA ALA A 184 -44.35 2.75 9.74
C ALA A 184 -44.00 3.78 10.82
N ILE A 185 -43.36 4.89 10.44
CA ILE A 185 -43.12 6.03 11.34
C ILE A 185 -44.43 6.66 11.79
N ALA A 186 -45.39 6.89 10.88
CA ALA A 186 -46.72 7.39 11.24
C ALA A 186 -47.45 6.45 12.21
N SER A 187 -47.35 5.13 11.98
CA SER A 187 -47.91 4.10 12.88
C SER A 187 -47.25 4.14 14.26
N SER A 188 -45.92 4.18 14.33
CA SER A 188 -45.17 4.32 15.59
C SER A 188 -45.50 5.63 16.32
N TYR A 189 -45.68 6.73 15.59
CA TYR A 189 -46.09 8.01 16.17
C TYR A 189 -47.49 7.94 16.78
N ARG A 190 -48.44 7.31 16.08
CA ARG A 190 -49.80 7.08 16.59
C ARG A 190 -49.79 6.21 17.85
N LYS A 191 -48.97 5.16 17.89
CA LYS A 191 -48.78 4.32 19.10
C LYS A 191 -48.23 5.13 20.28
N LEU A 192 -47.30 6.05 20.03
CA LEU A 192 -46.64 6.85 21.07
C LEU A 192 -47.52 8.00 21.61
N THR A 193 -48.34 8.60 20.76
CA THR A 193 -49.07 9.84 21.09
C THR A 193 -50.58 9.65 21.24
N GLY A 194 -51.11 8.53 20.77
CA GLY A 194 -52.55 8.28 20.64
C GLY A 194 -53.23 9.09 19.53
N LYS A 195 -52.50 9.96 18.83
CA LYS A 195 -53.04 10.86 17.79
C LYS A 195 -52.51 10.47 16.41
N PRO A 196 -53.35 10.50 15.35
CA PRO A 196 -52.84 10.38 13.99
C PRO A 196 -52.02 11.61 13.60
N ILE A 197 -51.08 11.44 12.68
CA ILE A 197 -50.36 12.52 12.01
C ILE A 197 -50.59 12.40 10.51
N GLU A 198 -50.88 13.52 9.85
CA GLU A 198 -50.99 13.53 8.40
C GLU A 198 -49.65 13.23 7.73
N LEU A 199 -49.67 12.40 6.69
CA LEU A 199 -48.45 11.90 6.05
C LEU A 199 -47.60 13.05 5.45
N ASN A 200 -48.24 14.05 4.84
CA ASN A 200 -47.54 15.20 4.27
C ASN A 200 -46.86 16.04 5.36
N MET A 201 -47.54 16.26 6.48
CA MET A 201 -46.97 16.96 7.63
C MET A 201 -45.81 16.17 8.25
N LEU A 202 -45.93 14.84 8.34
CA LEU A 202 -44.84 13.97 8.78
C LEU A 202 -43.63 14.06 7.83
N LEU A 203 -43.83 13.97 6.52
CA LEU A 203 -42.77 14.07 5.53
C LEU A 203 -42.04 15.41 5.58
N GLN A 204 -42.79 16.52 5.74
CA GLN A 204 -42.21 17.84 5.92
C GLN A 204 -41.33 17.92 7.18
N LYS A 205 -41.81 17.36 8.30
CA LYS A 205 -41.06 17.33 9.57
C LYS A 205 -39.83 16.42 9.50
N LEU A 206 -39.92 15.29 8.79
CA LEU A 206 -38.77 14.43 8.52
C LEU A 206 -37.74 15.15 7.63
N ASP A 207 -38.17 15.91 6.62
CA ASP A 207 -37.24 16.67 5.79
C ASP A 207 -36.55 17.80 6.57
N GLN A 208 -37.27 18.51 7.44
CA GLN A 208 -36.67 19.49 8.37
C GLN A 208 -35.65 18.84 9.30
N ALA A 209 -35.96 17.67 9.87
CA ALA A 209 -35.02 16.91 10.69
C ALA A 209 -33.80 16.43 9.90
N ARG A 210 -33.96 16.12 8.61
CA ARG A 210 -32.87 15.76 7.70
C ARG A 210 -31.96 16.95 7.45
N GLN A 211 -32.53 18.12 7.16
CA GLN A 211 -31.76 19.36 6.97
C GLN A 211 -30.98 19.74 8.24
N ALA A 212 -31.53 19.45 9.42
CA ALA A 212 -30.86 19.62 10.71
C ALA A 212 -29.84 18.52 11.06
N GLY A 213 -29.63 17.51 10.20
CA GLY A 213 -28.67 16.43 10.40
C GLY A 213 -29.10 15.37 11.44
N LEU A 214 -30.34 15.41 11.92
CA LEU A 214 -30.86 14.52 12.96
C LEU A 214 -31.29 13.16 12.41
N ILE A 215 -31.71 13.12 11.14
CA ILE A 215 -32.05 11.91 10.40
C ILE A 215 -31.39 11.92 9.02
N GLU A 216 -31.10 10.76 8.49
CA GLU A 216 -30.66 10.57 7.10
C GLU A 216 -31.76 9.88 6.30
N LYS A 217 -31.86 10.27 5.03
CA LYS A 217 -32.78 9.70 4.06
C LYS A 217 -31.98 8.72 3.20
N GLU A 218 -32.34 7.45 3.24
CA GLU A 218 -31.65 6.37 2.54
C GLU A 218 -32.62 5.71 1.54
N ILE A 219 -32.06 5.07 0.51
CA ILE A 219 -32.80 4.17 -0.37
C ILE A 219 -32.28 2.78 -0.04
N ALA A 220 -33.15 1.91 0.46
CA ALA A 220 -32.83 0.52 0.74
C ALA A 220 -33.47 -0.37 -0.31
N ASN A 221 -32.78 -1.44 -0.70
CA ASN A 221 -33.38 -2.51 -1.48
C ASN A 221 -34.09 -3.46 -0.51
N ARG A 222 -35.39 -3.69 -0.69
CA ARG A 222 -36.15 -4.75 -0.03
C ARG A 222 -36.88 -5.53 -1.11
N GLU A 223 -36.57 -6.82 -1.24
CA GLU A 223 -37.20 -7.72 -2.22
C GLU A 223 -37.09 -7.19 -3.66
N ASP A 224 -35.94 -6.63 -4.01
CA ASP A 224 -35.62 -6.03 -5.32
C ASP A 224 -36.40 -4.75 -5.67
N GLU A 225 -37.11 -4.17 -4.70
CA GLU A 225 -37.74 -2.86 -4.82
C GLU A 225 -36.99 -1.77 -4.04
N PRO A 226 -36.75 -0.58 -4.64
CA PRO A 226 -36.16 0.55 -3.95
C PRO A 226 -37.20 1.19 -3.03
N ILE A 227 -37.01 1.04 -1.72
CA ILE A 227 -37.86 1.65 -0.70
C ILE A 227 -37.16 2.83 -0.03
N LEU A 228 -37.92 3.90 0.19
CA LEU A 228 -37.43 5.07 0.89
C LEU A 228 -37.43 4.84 2.40
N THR A 229 -36.26 4.96 3.02
CA THR A 229 -36.06 4.74 4.45
C THR A 229 -35.51 5.96 5.16
N TRP A 230 -35.84 6.10 6.44
CA TRP A 230 -35.40 7.19 7.29
C TRP A 230 -34.66 6.66 8.51
N LYS A 231 -33.37 6.99 8.61
CA LYS A 231 -32.50 6.51 9.68
C LYS A 231 -32.17 7.64 10.64
N THR A 232 -32.51 7.45 11.92
CA THR A 232 -32.10 8.42 12.94
C THR A 232 -30.59 8.33 13.21
N GLN A 233 -29.94 9.49 13.30
CA GLN A 233 -28.53 9.61 13.63
C GLN A 233 -28.29 9.79 15.14
N ILE A 234 -29.36 9.66 15.93
CA ILE A 234 -29.36 9.85 17.38
C ILE A 234 -29.76 8.53 18.04
N SER A 235 -29.05 8.13 19.10
CA SER A 235 -29.48 7.05 19.99
C SER A 235 -30.23 7.65 21.17
N PRO A 236 -31.57 7.49 21.27
CA PRO A 236 -32.34 8.09 22.36
C PRO A 236 -32.04 7.48 23.74
N SER A 237 -31.34 6.35 23.82
CA SER A 237 -31.09 5.62 25.07
C SER A 237 -30.23 6.37 26.08
N GLU A 238 -29.53 7.43 25.67
CA GLU A 238 -28.62 8.20 26.55
C GLU A 238 -29.26 9.44 27.19
N SER A 239 -30.45 9.88 26.78
CA SER A 239 -31.08 11.04 27.43
C SER A 239 -31.93 10.65 28.64
N SER A 240 -31.39 10.89 29.83
CA SER A 240 -32.09 10.77 31.12
C SER A 240 -33.41 11.57 31.20
N ILE A 241 -33.58 12.56 30.31
CA ILE A 241 -34.79 13.38 30.15
C ILE A 241 -35.97 12.55 29.60
N LEU A 242 -35.71 11.53 28.77
CA LEU A 242 -36.77 10.74 28.12
C LEU A 242 -37.48 9.77 29.07
N ARG A 243 -36.81 9.23 30.08
CA ARG A 243 -37.47 8.43 31.13
C ARG A 243 -38.52 9.25 31.88
N LYS A 244 -38.27 10.55 32.09
CA LYS A 244 -39.22 11.48 32.74
C LYS A 244 -40.41 11.87 31.85
N ILE A 245 -40.20 12.00 30.53
CA ILE A 245 -41.29 12.37 29.61
C ILE A 245 -42.26 11.20 29.41
N VAL A 246 -41.74 9.98 29.24
CA VAL A 246 -42.57 8.78 29.09
C VAL A 246 -43.37 8.48 30.38
N SER A 247 -42.77 8.67 31.56
CA SER A 247 -43.50 8.50 32.83
C SER A 247 -44.55 9.59 33.07
N SER A 248 -44.30 10.83 32.65
CA SER A 248 -45.25 11.94 32.77
C SER A 248 -46.48 11.81 31.86
N ILE A 249 -46.34 11.19 30.68
CA ILE A 249 -47.46 10.94 29.76
C ILE A 249 -48.32 9.75 30.24
N ARG A 250 -47.69 8.73 30.83
CA ARG A 250 -48.39 7.53 31.33
C ARG A 250 -49.25 7.79 32.58
N ASN A 251 -48.96 8.85 33.34
CA ASN A 251 -49.62 9.15 34.62
C ASN A 251 -50.71 10.24 34.54
N LYS A 252 -51.20 10.63 33.35
CA LYS A 252 -52.40 11.49 33.28
C LYS A 252 -53.66 10.63 33.48
N PRO A 253 -54.49 10.89 34.51
CA PRO A 253 -55.75 10.17 34.68
C PRO A 253 -56.70 10.48 33.52
N PRO A 254 -57.59 9.56 33.14
CA PRO A 254 -58.61 9.84 32.14
C PRO A 254 -59.53 10.93 32.69
N PHE A 255 -59.75 11.97 31.88
CA PHE A 255 -60.77 12.98 32.15
C PHE A 255 -62.13 12.28 32.27
N LYS A 256 -62.84 12.57 33.36
CA LYS A 256 -64.25 12.19 33.58
C LYS A 256 -65.16 12.92 32.59
#